data_AF-K1TT81-F1
#
_entry.id   AF-K1TT81-F1
#
_cell.length_a   1.000
_cell.length_b   1.000
_cell.length_c   1.000
_cell.angle_alpha   90.00
_cell.angle_beta   90.00
_cell.angle_gamma   90.00
#
_symmetry.space_group_name_H-M   'P 1'
#
loop_
_entity.id
_entity.type
_entity.pdbx_description
1 polymer ?
#
loop_
_entity_poly.entity_id
_entity_poly.type
_entity_poly.pdbx_seq_one_letter_code
_entity_poly.pdbx_strand_id
1 'polypeptide(L)'
;DLLLLSLPCAFIDYEVTILDKRPHSVSISLLVDENFCYDSEKGKEIIGDAVKTDSSYYAYMRQNEQNVLEYSGDFNAINWGTVYVTGGFVSFGKPTIKRNKRDGFVNYIHSEHKAYEPVSDKFCAHDTLFFDDGFSIEYMGKKLRGYWTEKFPDAVSALKYCDEKHDELRKQVSLRNTRILRDGQRFGDDYCMLLSAAYREVIASHKL
;
A
#
# COMPACT_ATOMS: atom_id res chain seq x y z
N ASP A 1 -13.02 -4.37 -15.22
CA ASP A 1 -12.16 -5.54 -15.01
C ASP A 1 -12.18 -5.84 -13.53
N LEU A 2 -12.75 -6.99 -13.14
CA LEU A 2 -12.88 -7.39 -11.73
C LEU A 2 -11.53 -7.73 -11.12
N LEU A 3 -10.62 -8.26 -11.92
CA LEU A 3 -9.28 -8.58 -11.47
C LEU A 3 -8.55 -7.32 -11.00
N LEU A 4 -8.55 -6.26 -11.82
CA LEU A 4 -7.92 -4.99 -11.45
C LEU A 4 -8.56 -4.37 -10.21
N LEU A 5 -9.88 -4.48 -10.08
CA LEU A 5 -10.60 -3.97 -8.92
C LEU A 5 -10.30 -4.75 -7.63
N SER A 6 -9.98 -6.04 -7.77
CA SER A 6 -9.65 -6.92 -6.65
C SER A 6 -8.19 -6.85 -6.21
N LEU A 7 -7.29 -6.24 -7.00
CA LEU A 7 -5.88 -6.12 -6.64
C LEU A 7 -5.71 -5.16 -5.44
N PRO A 8 -5.22 -5.64 -4.28
CA PRO A 8 -5.09 -4.82 -3.08
C PRO A 8 -3.79 -4.00 -3.13
N CYS A 9 -3.64 -3.20 -4.19
CA CYS A 9 -2.44 -2.47 -4.53
C CYS A 9 -2.69 -0.95 -4.50
N ALA A 10 -1.73 -0.20 -3.96
CA ALA A 10 -1.71 1.27 -4.00
C ALA A 10 -0.35 1.76 -4.53
N PHE A 11 -0.39 2.73 -5.45
CA PHE A 11 0.80 3.37 -6.01
C PHE A 11 1.02 4.73 -5.35
N ILE A 12 2.28 5.03 -5.03
CA ILE A 12 2.71 6.34 -4.53
C ILE A 12 3.77 6.87 -5.49
N ASP A 13 3.41 7.88 -6.27
CA ASP A 13 4.31 8.57 -7.19
C ASP A 13 4.92 9.80 -6.53
N TYR A 14 6.24 9.95 -6.64
CA TYR A 14 6.95 11.13 -6.18
C TYR A 14 7.57 11.89 -7.35
N GLU A 15 7.48 13.21 -7.26
CA GLU A 15 8.11 14.14 -8.19
C GLU A 15 8.78 15.26 -7.39
N VAL A 16 10.11 15.35 -7.50
CA VAL A 16 10.91 16.44 -6.92
C VAL A 16 11.41 17.32 -8.06
N THR A 17 11.07 18.60 -8.03
CA THR A 17 11.54 19.60 -8.99
C THR A 17 12.52 20.56 -8.33
N ILE A 18 13.69 20.70 -8.95
CA ILE A 18 14.74 21.62 -8.51
C ILE A 18 14.50 22.99 -9.15
N LEU A 19 14.18 23.97 -8.31
CA LEU A 19 13.76 25.31 -8.74
C LEU A 19 14.93 26.24 -9.05
N ASP A 20 16.07 26.06 -8.37
CA ASP A 20 17.26 26.92 -8.53
C ASP A 20 18.19 26.48 -9.66
N LYS A 21 17.88 25.36 -10.31
CA LYS A 21 18.67 24.70 -11.37
C LYS A 21 20.11 24.37 -10.97
N ARG A 22 20.40 24.25 -9.67
CA ARG A 22 21.71 23.83 -9.15
C ARG A 22 21.69 22.34 -8.81
N PRO A 23 22.84 21.64 -8.81
CA PRO A 23 22.86 20.23 -8.44
C PRO A 23 22.60 20.03 -6.94
N HIS A 24 21.63 19.20 -6.59
CA HIS A 24 21.28 18.83 -5.21
C HIS A 24 21.31 17.31 -4.99
N SER A 25 21.72 16.88 -3.81
CA SER A 25 21.52 15.49 -3.37
C SER A 25 20.06 15.30 -2.97
N VAL A 26 19.36 14.35 -3.61
CA VAL A 26 17.95 14.07 -3.35
C VAL A 26 17.77 12.65 -2.85
N SER A 27 17.01 12.50 -1.76
CA SER A 27 16.47 11.21 -1.33
C SER A 27 15.02 11.37 -0.86
N ILE A 28 14.25 10.30 -1.05
CA ILE A 28 12.85 10.17 -0.62
C ILE A 28 12.78 8.94 0.25
N SER A 29 12.10 9.04 1.39
CA SER A 29 11.92 7.93 2.33
C SER A 29 10.45 7.75 2.65
N LEU A 30 9.95 6.55 2.43
CA LEU A 30 8.65 6.08 2.88
C LEU A 30 8.83 5.19 4.11
N LEU A 31 8.02 5.44 5.15
CA LEU A 31 7.96 4.61 6.35
C LEU A 31 6.54 4.08 6.50
N VAL A 32 6.40 2.76 6.49
CA VAL A 32 5.12 2.07 6.70
C VAL A 32 5.12 1.48 8.11
N ASP A 33 4.23 1.99 8.95
CA ASP A 33 4.11 1.66 10.38
C ASP A 33 3.47 0.28 10.61
N GLU A 34 3.90 -0.43 11.66
CA GLU A 34 3.32 -1.72 12.06
C GLU A 34 1.82 -1.68 12.40
N ASN A 35 1.22 -0.50 12.63
CA ASN A 35 -0.23 -0.32 12.78
C ASN A 35 -1.02 -0.82 11.56
N PHE A 36 -0.39 -0.99 10.38
CA PHE A 36 -1.04 -1.64 9.24
C PHE A 36 -1.30 -3.14 9.47
N CYS A 37 -0.72 -3.74 10.51
CA CYS A 37 -0.83 -5.16 10.81
C CYS A 37 -1.78 -5.47 11.98
N TYR A 38 -2.35 -4.46 12.64
CA TYR A 38 -3.25 -4.68 13.78
C TYR A 38 -4.25 -3.56 14.01
N ASP A 39 -5.38 -3.90 14.63
CA ASP A 39 -6.41 -2.94 15.01
C ASP A 39 -6.23 -2.46 16.46
N SER A 40 -6.04 -1.14 16.63
CA SER A 40 -5.98 -0.37 17.89
C SER A 40 -4.89 -0.74 18.92
N GLU A 41 -4.68 -2.02 19.24
CA GLU A 41 -3.72 -2.49 20.24
C GLU A 41 -2.81 -3.59 19.69
N LYS A 42 -1.50 -3.44 19.94
CA LYS A 42 -0.49 -4.42 19.57
C LYS A 42 -0.52 -5.60 20.54
N GLY A 43 -1.35 -6.60 20.24
CA GLY A 43 -1.44 -7.83 21.03
C GLY A 43 -0.38 -8.90 20.68
N LYS A 44 0.26 -8.80 19.51
CA LYS A 44 1.10 -9.87 18.94
C LYS A 44 2.41 -9.33 18.40
N GLU A 45 3.43 -10.18 18.39
CA GLU A 45 4.74 -9.87 17.81
C GLU A 45 4.60 -9.58 16.32
N ILE A 46 5.35 -8.57 15.86
CA ILE A 46 5.41 -8.18 14.45
C ILE A 46 6.70 -8.74 13.87
N ILE A 47 6.56 -9.51 12.79
CA ILE A 47 7.66 -10.08 12.03
C ILE A 47 7.64 -9.51 10.61
N GLY A 48 8.80 -9.54 9.98
CA GLY A 48 8.99 -9.02 8.63
C GLY A 48 10.40 -9.28 8.14
N ASP A 49 10.63 -9.00 6.87
CA ASP A 49 11.94 -9.07 6.26
C ASP A 49 11.99 -8.18 5.01
N ALA A 50 13.21 -7.92 4.53
CA ALA A 50 13.48 -7.32 3.23
C ALA A 50 14.13 -8.36 2.31
N VAL A 51 13.43 -8.67 1.22
CA VAL A 51 13.79 -9.74 0.29
C VAL A 51 14.25 -9.14 -1.03
N LYS A 52 15.43 -9.58 -1.48
CA LYS A 52 15.93 -9.30 -2.82
C LYS A 52 15.46 -10.40 -3.77
N THR A 53 14.88 -10.01 -4.89
CA THR A 53 14.58 -10.90 -6.02
C THR A 53 15.56 -10.65 -7.18
N ASP A 54 15.45 -11.41 -8.26
CA ASP A 54 16.30 -11.23 -9.45
C ASP A 54 16.15 -9.84 -10.09
N SER A 55 14.97 -9.22 -9.96
CA SER A 55 14.60 -7.99 -10.67
C SER A 55 14.22 -6.82 -9.78
N SER A 56 13.94 -7.05 -8.48
CA SER A 56 13.41 -6.02 -7.57
C SER A 56 13.69 -6.35 -6.11
N TYR A 57 13.32 -5.45 -5.21
CA TYR A 57 13.35 -5.64 -3.78
C TYR A 57 11.94 -5.45 -3.23
N TYR A 58 11.52 -6.28 -2.29
CA TYR A 58 10.31 -6.01 -1.52
C TYR A 58 10.57 -6.24 -0.03
N ALA A 59 9.89 -5.49 0.82
CA ALA A 59 9.81 -5.77 2.24
C ALA A 59 8.38 -6.13 2.60
N TYR A 60 8.23 -6.94 3.64
CA TYR A 60 6.93 -7.31 4.15
C TYR A 60 6.89 -7.26 5.67
N MET A 61 5.70 -7.09 6.23
CA MET A 61 5.48 -7.02 7.66
C MET A 61 4.09 -7.57 8.00
N ARG A 62 4.00 -8.31 9.11
CA ARG A 62 2.75 -8.91 9.60
C ARG A 62 2.84 -9.27 11.08
N GLN A 63 1.70 -9.57 11.70
CA GLN A 63 1.71 -10.31 12.97
C GLN A 63 2.25 -11.73 12.76
N ASN A 64 3.03 -12.22 13.72
CA ASN A 64 3.58 -13.57 13.75
C ASN A 64 2.46 -14.62 13.78
N GLU A 65 1.51 -14.40 14.69
CA GLU A 65 0.28 -15.18 14.84
C GLU A 65 -0.92 -14.37 14.34
N GLN A 66 -1.81 -14.99 13.56
CA GLN A 66 -2.95 -14.28 12.97
C GLN A 66 -4.24 -15.07 13.17
N ASN A 67 -5.23 -14.42 13.76
CA ASN A 67 -6.55 -15.01 13.96
C ASN A 67 -7.45 -14.57 12.81
N VAL A 68 -7.27 -15.24 11.67
CA VAL A 68 -7.92 -14.86 10.41
C VAL A 68 -9.44 -15.04 10.52
N LEU A 69 -10.17 -13.93 10.29
CA LEU A 69 -11.63 -13.86 10.35
C LEU A 69 -12.22 -14.19 11.73
N GLU A 70 -11.48 -13.91 12.81
CA GLU A 70 -11.96 -14.16 14.19
C GLU A 70 -13.07 -13.19 14.62
N TYR A 71 -13.00 -11.94 14.18
CA TYR A 71 -13.95 -10.91 14.56
C TYR A 71 -14.76 -10.43 13.36
N SER A 72 -16.03 -10.09 13.62
CA SER A 72 -16.94 -9.44 12.68
C SER A 72 -17.66 -8.30 13.37
N GLY A 73 -18.01 -7.26 12.64
CA GLY A 73 -18.72 -6.09 13.16
C GLY A 73 -18.17 -4.77 12.60
N ASP A 74 -18.93 -3.71 12.81
CA ASP A 74 -18.54 -2.35 12.42
C ASP A 74 -17.45 -1.83 13.36
N PHE A 75 -16.66 -0.85 12.88
CA PHE A 75 -15.56 -0.21 13.61
C PHE A 75 -14.37 -1.11 14.00
N ASN A 76 -14.35 -2.37 13.55
CA ASN A 76 -13.19 -3.24 13.67
C ASN A 76 -12.37 -3.16 12.39
N ALA A 77 -11.10 -2.75 12.48
CA ALA A 77 -10.17 -2.84 11.37
C ALA A 77 -9.67 -4.28 11.21
N ILE A 78 -9.11 -4.56 10.03
CA ILE A 78 -8.49 -5.85 9.77
C ILE A 78 -7.29 -6.04 10.71
N ASN A 79 -7.29 -7.13 11.46
CA ASN A 79 -6.24 -7.47 12.45
C ASN A 79 -5.44 -8.71 12.01
N TRP A 80 -5.36 -8.93 10.70
CA TRP A 80 -4.59 -10.01 10.07
C TRP A 80 -4.14 -9.55 8.68
N GLY A 81 -3.35 -10.38 8.00
CA GLY A 81 -2.79 -10.08 6.70
C GLY A 81 -1.33 -9.65 6.77
N THR A 82 -0.80 -9.27 5.61
CA THR A 82 0.59 -8.91 5.41
C THR A 82 0.66 -7.68 4.51
N VAL A 83 1.36 -6.64 4.97
CA VAL A 83 1.69 -5.49 4.13
C VAL A 83 3.00 -5.75 3.42
N TYR A 84 3.07 -5.37 2.15
CA TYR A 84 4.24 -5.44 1.29
C TYR A 84 4.54 -4.08 0.69
N VAL A 85 5.82 -3.78 0.48
CA VAL A 85 6.29 -2.55 -0.18
C VAL A 85 7.41 -2.92 -1.16
N THR A 86 7.37 -2.37 -2.37
CA THR A 86 8.44 -2.41 -3.39
C THR A 86 8.60 -1.03 -4.03
N GLY A 87 9.67 -0.85 -4.80
CA GLY A 87 9.94 0.37 -5.57
C GLY A 87 11.35 0.89 -5.28
N GLY A 88 11.61 1.26 -4.02
CA GLY A 88 12.92 1.73 -3.56
C GLY A 88 13.82 0.63 -3.01
N PHE A 89 14.96 1.03 -2.43
CA PHE A 89 15.74 0.15 -1.58
C PHE A 89 15.00 -0.05 -0.26
N VAL A 90 14.49 -1.26 -0.04
CA VAL A 90 13.66 -1.58 1.12
C VAL A 90 14.45 -2.22 2.25
N SER A 91 14.04 -1.92 3.48
CA SER A 91 14.52 -2.58 4.69
C SER A 91 13.39 -2.77 5.70
N PHE A 92 13.55 -3.77 6.57
CA PHE A 92 12.69 -4.00 7.71
C PHE A 92 13.52 -3.97 9.00
N GLY A 93 12.95 -3.46 10.09
CA GLY A 93 13.50 -3.71 11.42
C GLY A 93 14.60 -2.73 11.88
N LYS A 94 14.35 -1.42 11.82
CA LYS A 94 15.06 -0.48 12.71
C LYS A 94 14.10 0.22 13.68
N PRO A 95 14.13 -0.12 14.98
CA PRO A 95 13.46 0.63 16.03
C PRO A 95 14.16 2.00 16.20
N THR A 96 13.82 2.98 15.36
CA THR A 96 14.49 4.30 15.36
C THR A 96 13.58 5.46 15.71
N ILE A 97 12.25 5.27 15.62
CA ILE A 97 11.28 6.33 15.90
C ILE A 97 10.50 5.96 17.15
N LYS A 98 10.72 6.72 18.23
CA LYS A 98 9.82 6.69 19.40
C LYS A 98 8.55 7.41 19.02
N ARG A 99 7.44 6.67 18.92
CA ARG A 99 6.12 7.24 18.62
C ARG A 99 5.68 8.25 19.69
N ASN A 100 6.00 7.95 20.95
CA ASN A 100 5.87 8.81 22.13
C ASN A 100 6.78 8.31 23.25
N LYS A 101 6.98 9.08 24.34
CA LYS A 101 7.74 8.64 25.54
C LYS A 101 7.17 7.36 26.20
N ARG A 102 5.90 7.00 25.93
CA ARG A 102 5.19 5.85 26.52
C ARG A 102 5.07 4.62 25.60
N ASP A 103 5.22 4.77 24.29
CA ASP A 103 4.82 3.75 23.28
C ASP A 103 5.96 2.81 22.84
N GLY A 104 7.16 2.95 23.41
CA GLY A 104 8.29 2.09 23.06
C GLY A 104 8.79 2.29 21.62
N PHE A 105 9.44 1.26 21.08
CA PHE A 105 9.88 1.21 19.71
C PHE A 105 8.89 0.41 18.85
N VAL A 106 8.62 0.88 17.64
CA VAL A 106 7.70 0.26 16.69
C VAL A 106 8.46 -0.17 15.43
N ASN A 107 8.00 -1.24 14.79
CA ASN A 107 8.56 -1.71 13.53
C ASN A 107 8.05 -0.87 12.36
N TYR A 108 8.91 -0.72 11.35
CA TYR A 108 8.57 -0.10 10.09
C TYR A 108 9.17 -0.88 8.94
N ILE A 109 8.49 -0.84 7.80
CA ILE A 109 9.14 -1.00 6.51
C ILE A 109 9.64 0.37 6.08
N HIS A 110 10.92 0.47 5.68
CA HIS A 110 11.50 1.67 5.11
C HIS A 110 11.81 1.42 3.64
N SER A 111 11.31 2.28 2.75
CA SER A 111 11.69 2.33 1.34
C SER A 111 12.45 3.63 1.08
N GLU A 112 13.68 3.54 0.56
CA GLU A 112 14.50 4.69 0.20
C GLU A 112 14.73 4.76 -1.31
N HIS A 113 14.41 5.92 -1.89
CA HIS A 113 14.82 6.29 -3.24
C HIS A 113 15.90 7.34 -3.13
N LYS A 114 17.10 7.05 -3.64
CA LYS A 114 18.23 7.98 -3.58
C LYS A 114 18.77 8.23 -4.99
N ALA A 115 18.86 9.49 -5.37
CA ALA A 115 19.57 9.87 -6.58
C ALA A 115 21.06 9.57 -6.40
N TYR A 116 21.63 8.76 -7.31
CA TYR A 116 23.05 8.43 -7.30
C TYR A 116 23.93 9.61 -7.71
N GLU A 117 23.39 10.51 -8.53
CA GLU A 117 24.03 11.74 -8.97
C GLU A 117 23.24 12.97 -8.51
N PRO A 118 23.89 14.12 -8.28
CA PRO A 118 23.20 15.37 -7.98
C PRO A 118 22.18 15.73 -9.07
N VAL A 119 20.96 16.06 -8.65
CA VAL A 119 19.84 16.39 -9.53
C VAL A 119 19.74 17.90 -9.64
N SER A 120 19.60 18.43 -10.87
CA SER A 120 19.44 19.87 -11.13
C SER A 120 18.10 20.25 -11.75
N ASP A 121 17.29 19.27 -12.16
CA ASP A 121 15.99 19.52 -12.79
C ASP A 121 14.86 18.73 -12.10
N LYS A 122 14.84 17.41 -12.30
CA LYS A 122 13.73 16.56 -11.85
C LYS A 122 14.22 15.20 -11.36
N PHE A 123 13.65 14.73 -10.26
CA PHE A 123 13.80 13.35 -9.76
C PHE A 123 12.41 12.73 -9.56
N CYS A 124 12.18 11.59 -10.20
CA CYS A 124 10.95 10.82 -10.05
C CYS A 124 11.27 9.48 -9.40
N ALA A 125 10.35 9.01 -8.57
CA ALA A 125 10.39 7.71 -7.93
C ALA A 125 8.96 7.24 -7.69
N HIS A 126 8.77 5.95 -7.45
CA HIS A 126 7.49 5.42 -7.02
C HIS A 126 7.66 4.28 -6.02
N ASP A 127 6.71 4.15 -5.11
CA ASP A 127 6.55 2.96 -4.28
C ASP A 127 5.22 2.27 -4.63
N THR A 128 5.23 0.95 -4.55
CA THR A 128 4.03 0.13 -4.67
C THR A 128 3.78 -0.57 -3.34
N LEU A 129 2.64 -0.28 -2.73
CA LEU A 129 2.15 -0.95 -1.53
C LEU A 129 1.15 -2.03 -1.94
N PHE A 130 1.21 -3.17 -1.26
CA PHE A 130 0.26 -4.26 -1.46
C PHE A 130 -0.14 -4.87 -0.13
N PHE A 131 -1.40 -5.23 0.02
CA PHE A 131 -1.91 -5.84 1.24
C PHE A 131 -2.56 -7.20 0.96
N ASP A 132 -1.98 -8.26 1.48
CA ASP A 132 -2.56 -9.61 1.37
C ASP A 132 -3.26 -9.97 2.68
N ASP A 133 -4.59 -10.10 2.64
CA ASP A 133 -5.37 -10.57 3.78
C ASP A 133 -5.33 -12.10 3.96
N GLY A 134 -4.76 -12.86 3.02
CA GLY A 134 -4.68 -14.32 3.02
C GLY A 134 -6.05 -14.96 2.79
N PHE A 135 -7.01 -14.72 3.69
CA PHE A 135 -8.43 -14.96 3.48
C PHE A 135 -9.21 -13.67 3.74
N SER A 136 -10.08 -13.33 2.80
CA SER A 136 -10.79 -12.05 2.75
C SER A 136 -12.15 -12.12 3.43
N ILE A 137 -12.89 -13.22 3.26
CA ILE A 137 -14.23 -13.42 3.81
C ILE A 137 -14.46 -14.89 4.18
N GLU A 138 -15.42 -15.13 5.07
CA GLU A 138 -16.01 -16.44 5.27
C GLU A 138 -17.43 -16.44 4.71
N TYR A 139 -17.71 -17.36 3.78
CA TYR A 139 -19.03 -17.50 3.18
C TYR A 139 -19.51 -18.93 3.34
N MET A 140 -20.64 -19.12 4.04
CA MET A 140 -21.23 -20.43 4.33
C MET A 140 -20.23 -21.44 4.94
N GLY A 141 -19.42 -20.98 5.91
CA GLY A 141 -18.42 -21.80 6.61
C GLY A 141 -17.16 -22.09 5.79
N LYS A 142 -17.01 -21.48 4.61
CA LYS A 142 -15.81 -21.59 3.78
C LYS A 142 -15.05 -20.26 3.78
N LYS A 143 -13.79 -20.30 4.20
CA LYS A 143 -12.86 -19.17 4.05
C LYS A 143 -12.48 -19.02 2.58
N LEU A 144 -12.65 -17.82 2.05
CA LEU A 144 -12.37 -17.47 0.65
C LEU A 144 -11.23 -16.45 0.60
N ARG A 145 -10.39 -16.59 -0.42
CA ARG A 145 -9.32 -15.63 -0.73
C ARG A 145 -9.86 -14.57 -1.68
N GLY A 146 -9.16 -13.44 -1.78
CA GLY A 146 -9.54 -12.39 -2.72
C GLY A 146 -9.51 -12.87 -4.17
N TYR A 147 -10.39 -12.33 -5.01
CA TYR A 147 -10.55 -12.69 -6.42
C TYR A 147 -9.27 -12.53 -7.24
N TRP A 148 -8.35 -11.65 -6.82
CA TRP A 148 -7.04 -11.50 -7.45
C TRP A 148 -6.23 -12.81 -7.43
N THR A 149 -6.49 -13.70 -6.47
CA THR A 149 -5.83 -15.01 -6.35
C THR A 149 -6.23 -16.01 -7.44
N GLU A 150 -7.27 -15.72 -8.23
CA GLU A 150 -7.64 -16.51 -9.41
C GLU A 150 -6.60 -16.39 -10.54
N LYS A 151 -5.83 -15.28 -10.55
CA LYS A 151 -4.77 -15.06 -11.53
C LYS A 151 -3.37 -15.18 -10.93
N PHE A 152 -3.19 -14.71 -9.71
CA PHE A 152 -1.87 -14.66 -9.08
C PHE A 152 -1.78 -15.75 -7.99
N PRO A 153 -0.79 -16.65 -8.05
CA PRO A 153 -0.67 -17.73 -7.07
C PRO A 153 -0.35 -17.23 -5.65
N ASP A 154 0.32 -16.09 -5.54
CA ASP A 154 0.76 -15.49 -4.28
C ASP A 154 0.90 -13.96 -4.38
N ALA A 155 0.97 -13.30 -3.22
CA ALA A 155 1.09 -11.84 -3.12
C ALA A 155 2.37 -11.29 -3.78
N VAL A 156 3.47 -12.04 -3.77
CA VAL A 156 4.75 -11.59 -4.34
C VAL A 156 4.64 -11.49 -5.87
N SER A 157 3.99 -12.46 -6.51
CA SER A 157 3.71 -12.45 -7.95
C SER A 157 2.75 -11.32 -8.35
N ALA A 158 1.74 -11.04 -7.51
CA ALA A 158 0.80 -9.94 -7.74
C ALA A 158 1.48 -8.56 -7.56
N LEU A 159 2.29 -8.41 -6.51
CA LEU A 159 3.10 -7.21 -6.25
C LEU A 159 4.05 -6.93 -7.42
N LYS A 160 4.78 -7.95 -7.87
CA LYS A 160 5.68 -7.86 -9.03
C LYS A 160 4.91 -7.40 -10.28
N TYR A 161 3.75 -7.99 -10.54
CA TYR A 161 2.91 -7.56 -11.66
C TYR A 161 2.48 -6.09 -11.53
N CYS A 162 2.07 -5.66 -10.34
CA CYS A 162 1.65 -4.28 -10.11
C CYS A 162 2.78 -3.28 -10.35
N ASP A 163 3.99 -3.61 -9.89
CA ASP A 163 5.18 -2.77 -10.06
C ASP A 163 5.65 -2.73 -11.53
N GLU A 164 5.74 -3.89 -12.20
CA GLU A 164 6.12 -3.96 -13.63
C GLU A 164 5.10 -3.28 -14.56
N LYS A 165 3.82 -3.28 -14.16
CA LYS A 165 2.73 -2.65 -14.92
C LYS A 165 2.30 -1.30 -14.35
N HIS A 166 3.12 -0.69 -13.50
CA HIS A 166 2.85 0.56 -12.81
C HIS A 166 2.16 1.60 -13.71
N ASP A 167 2.82 2.02 -14.79
CA ASP A 167 2.33 3.10 -15.65
C ASP A 167 1.00 2.77 -16.34
N GLU A 168 0.82 1.51 -16.75
CA GLU A 168 -0.41 1.02 -17.37
C GLU A 168 -1.57 1.06 -16.38
N LEU A 169 -1.37 0.49 -15.18
CA LEU A 169 -2.38 0.44 -14.13
C LEU A 169 -2.70 1.84 -13.60
N ARG A 170 -1.68 2.67 -13.38
CA ARG A 170 -1.82 4.05 -12.94
C ARG A 170 -2.65 4.89 -13.91
N LYS A 171 -2.46 4.68 -15.22
CA LYS A 171 -3.27 5.32 -16.26
C LYS A 171 -4.73 4.87 -16.19
N GLN A 172 -5.00 3.58 -16.00
CA GLN A 172 -6.37 3.07 -15.85
C GLN A 172 -7.08 3.66 -14.62
N VAL A 173 -6.38 3.73 -13.48
CA VAL A 173 -6.89 4.35 -12.24
C VAL A 173 -7.18 5.84 -12.47
N SER A 174 -6.27 6.56 -13.14
CA SER A 174 -6.45 7.99 -13.46
C SER A 174 -7.65 8.25 -14.37
N LEU A 175 -7.83 7.42 -15.40
CA LEU A 175 -8.99 7.50 -16.31
C LEU A 175 -10.30 7.26 -15.55
N ARG A 176 -10.32 6.28 -14.65
CA ARG A 176 -11.49 6.00 -13.80
C ARG A 176 -11.81 7.17 -12.87
N ASN A 177 -10.81 7.70 -12.18
CA ASN A 177 -10.95 8.85 -11.29
C ASN A 177 -11.49 10.08 -12.03
N THR A 178 -10.91 10.39 -13.20
CA THR A 178 -11.36 11.51 -14.04
C THR A 178 -12.82 11.37 -14.45
N ARG A 179 -13.28 10.15 -14.75
CA ARG A 179 -14.68 9.89 -15.09
C ARG A 179 -15.61 10.15 -13.89
N ILE A 180 -15.25 9.66 -12.71
CA ILE A 180 -16.04 9.84 -11.47
C ILE A 180 -16.15 11.34 -11.15
N LEU A 181 -15.02 12.06 -11.16
CA LEU A 181 -14.99 13.49 -10.88
C LEU A 181 -15.80 14.29 -11.91
N ARG A 182 -15.66 13.99 -13.21
CA ARG A 182 -16.42 14.67 -14.27
C ARG A 182 -17.93 14.44 -14.13
N ASP A 183 -18.34 13.24 -13.78
CA ASP A 183 -19.76 12.91 -13.61
C ASP A 183 -20.33 13.61 -12.35
N GLY A 184 -19.55 13.72 -11.28
CA GLY A 184 -19.89 14.48 -10.06
C GLY A 184 -19.88 16.00 -10.25
N GLN A 185 -18.98 16.54 -11.06
CA GLN A 185 -18.82 17.98 -11.32
C GLN A 185 -20.11 18.65 -11.82
N ARG A 186 -20.96 17.89 -12.51
CA ARG A 186 -22.29 18.34 -12.99
C ARG A 186 -23.22 18.80 -11.86
N PHE A 187 -22.93 18.40 -10.62
CA PHE A 187 -23.71 18.70 -9.44
C PHE A 187 -23.00 19.66 -8.47
N GLY A 188 -21.85 20.23 -8.87
CA GLY A 188 -21.07 21.17 -8.08
C GLY A 188 -19.91 20.54 -7.31
N ASP A 189 -19.02 21.39 -6.80
CA ASP A 189 -17.77 20.98 -6.15
C ASP A 189 -18.01 20.20 -4.85
N ASP A 190 -18.97 20.63 -4.03
CA ASP A 190 -19.33 19.98 -2.76
C ASP A 190 -19.79 18.53 -3.00
N TYR A 191 -20.63 18.31 -4.01
CA TYR A 191 -21.08 16.96 -4.37
C TYR A 191 -19.92 16.11 -4.89
N CYS A 192 -19.00 16.70 -5.67
CA CYS A 192 -17.80 16.02 -6.17
C CYS A 192 -16.89 15.55 -5.02
N MET A 193 -16.76 16.36 -3.96
CA MET A 193 -16.04 15.98 -2.74
C MET A 193 -16.71 14.81 -2.01
N LEU A 194 -18.02 14.88 -1.79
CA LEU A 194 -18.79 13.80 -1.14
C LEU A 194 -18.72 12.49 -1.93
N LEU A 195 -18.90 12.55 -3.24
CA LEU A 195 -18.80 11.40 -4.13
C LEU A 195 -17.41 10.76 -4.08
N SER A 196 -16.35 11.57 -4.05
CA SER A 196 -14.98 11.08 -3.96
C SER A 196 -14.70 10.37 -2.64
N ALA A 197 -15.21 10.91 -1.52
CA ALA A 197 -15.08 10.30 -0.21
C ALA A 197 -15.84 8.96 -0.16
N ALA A 198 -17.12 8.95 -0.57
CA ALA A 198 -17.95 7.74 -0.59
C ALA A 198 -17.36 6.65 -1.51
N TYR A 199 -16.84 7.03 -2.69
CA TYR A 199 -16.19 6.08 -3.59
C TYR A 199 -14.95 5.45 -2.94
N ARG A 200 -14.10 6.26 -2.29
CA ARG A 200 -12.90 5.74 -1.60
C ARG A 200 -13.26 4.79 -0.47
N GLU A 201 -14.30 5.10 0.30
CA GLU A 201 -14.79 4.24 1.37
C GLU A 201 -15.30 2.90 0.82
N VAL A 202 -16.17 2.93 -0.20
CA VAL A 202 -16.68 1.71 -0.85
C VAL A 202 -15.54 0.85 -1.38
N ILE A 203 -14.52 1.45 -2.01
CA ILE A 203 -13.37 0.73 -2.54
C ILE A 203 -12.41 0.24 -1.44
N ALA A 204 -12.32 0.93 -0.30
CA ALA A 204 -11.51 0.46 0.83
C ALA A 204 -12.19 -0.71 1.56
N SER A 205 -13.52 -0.72 1.60
CA SER A 205 -14.31 -1.72 2.33
C SER A 205 -14.77 -2.90 1.47
N HIS A 206 -14.60 -2.86 0.14
CA HIS A 206 -15.03 -3.99 -0.69
C HIS A 206 -14.13 -5.21 -0.47
N LYS A 207 -14.74 -6.39 -0.57
CA LYS A 207 -14.05 -7.66 -0.75
C LYS A 207 -14.63 -8.32 -2.00
N LEU A 208 -13.74 -8.67 -2.93
CA LEU A 208 -14.07 -9.38 -4.17
C LEU A 208 -13.36 -10.72 -4.13
#